data_AF-A0AAV7K2F3-F1
#
_entry.id   AF-A0AAV7K2F3-F1
#
_cell.length_a   1.000
_cell.length_b   1.000
_cell.length_c   1.000
_cell.angle_alpha   90.00
_cell.angle_beta   90.00
_cell.angle_gamma   90.00
#
_symmetry.space_group_name_H-M   'P 1'
#
loop_
_entity.id
_entity.type
_entity.pdbx_description
1 polymer ?
#
loop_
_entity_poly.entity_id
_entity_poly.type
_entity_poly.pdbx_seq_one_letter_code
_entity_poly.pdbx_strand_id
1 'polypeptide(L)'
;MQIEENNDDVTLDLATMMEGDEGAVNEVHIPVLDDLDPDSDSDVIEDTTSQQDHREADDITVNITDITGEGLGDGIITEDMSILSQRIDETILILSNLKSLREEGMSRIDYMKSLKSDLCSYYGYNGFMISKLMQIFSIPELKAFLDACEMPRPIVIRANPIKTRRRELAQTLINRGVNLDPVGDWSKVGLVVYKSQVPIGATPEYLSGHYMLQGASSMVPVMALAPKEGERILDMCAAPGGKTTYIAALMKNTGVLMANDINRDRTKSLVGNIYRMGVKNTVICHYDGRSFPDKVTGGFDRVLLDAACSGTGVISKDPSVKTSKDNLDIKRCTTLQKQLILSAIDSVNHKSSSSIIVYSTCSVFIDENEQVIDYALRKRYVKLVPIDLGIGREGFVKFRDKKFHPSLKLCKRFYPHVQNFDGFFVAKLKKLENGERKKVEKKEVDSEDSD
;
A
#
# COMPACT_ATOMS: atom_id res chain seq x y z
N MET A 1 57.47 25.97 -4.48
CA MET A 1 56.82 27.23 -4.07
C MET A 1 55.45 27.20 -4.71
N GLN A 2 54.38 26.95 -3.93
CA GLN A 2 52.98 26.85 -4.42
C GLN A 2 52.75 25.72 -5.46
N ILE A 3 51.54 25.26 -5.78
CA ILE A 3 50.27 25.15 -5.02
C ILE A 3 49.58 23.83 -5.44
N GLU A 4 48.58 23.37 -4.68
CA GLU A 4 47.83 22.12 -4.93
C GLU A 4 46.89 22.20 -6.14
N GLU A 5 46.67 21.06 -6.82
CA GLU A 5 45.39 20.75 -7.48
C GLU A 5 45.23 19.22 -7.58
N ASN A 6 44.33 18.63 -6.77
CA ASN A 6 44.06 17.19 -6.77
C ASN A 6 42.83 16.87 -7.63
N ASN A 7 42.94 15.89 -8.53
CA ASN A 7 41.84 15.25 -9.24
C ASN A 7 42.08 13.73 -9.28
N ASP A 8 41.72 13.03 -8.20
CA ASP A 8 41.78 11.57 -8.13
C ASP A 8 40.49 10.95 -8.70
N ASP A 9 40.57 10.40 -9.90
CA ASP A 9 39.47 9.70 -10.57
C ASP A 9 39.47 8.21 -10.18
N VAL A 10 38.65 7.84 -9.20
CA VAL A 10 38.73 6.54 -8.51
C VAL A 10 37.89 5.47 -9.18
N THR A 11 38.49 4.76 -10.13
CA THR A 11 37.98 3.48 -10.66
C THR A 11 38.30 2.34 -9.68
N LEU A 12 37.37 2.01 -8.77
CA LEU A 12 37.57 0.96 -7.78
C LEU A 12 37.27 -0.43 -8.35
N ASP A 13 38.30 -1.30 -8.43
CA ASP A 13 38.22 -2.63 -9.03
C ASP A 13 37.52 -3.67 -8.11
N LEU A 14 36.86 -4.66 -8.71
CA LEU A 14 35.85 -5.52 -8.06
C LEU A 14 36.44 -6.85 -7.51
N ALA A 15 37.75 -6.94 -7.33
CA ALA A 15 38.46 -8.21 -7.13
C ALA A 15 38.61 -8.70 -5.67
N THR A 16 38.42 -7.84 -4.67
CA THR A 16 38.95 -8.08 -3.30
C THR A 16 37.91 -8.52 -2.26
N MET A 17 37.02 -9.46 -2.60
CA MET A 17 36.03 -10.04 -1.65
C MET A 17 35.85 -11.56 -1.80
N MET A 18 36.95 -12.31 -1.79
CA MET A 18 36.97 -13.78 -1.72
C MET A 18 38.08 -14.29 -0.81
N GLU A 19 37.80 -14.52 0.49
CA GLU A 19 38.62 -15.35 1.39
C GLU A 19 37.86 -15.68 2.69
N GLY A 20 37.96 -16.93 3.19
CA GLY A 20 37.43 -17.41 4.49
C GLY A 20 35.89 -17.46 4.61
N ASP A 21 35.24 -18.60 4.87
CA ASP A 21 35.50 -19.58 5.94
C ASP A 21 34.80 -20.92 5.63
N GLU A 22 35.42 -22.07 5.92
CA GLU A 22 34.85 -23.41 5.69
C GLU A 22 34.48 -24.09 7.02
N GLY A 23 33.18 -24.33 7.25
CA GLY A 23 32.65 -24.83 8.53
C GLY A 23 31.74 -26.04 8.41
N ALA A 24 32.33 -27.24 8.52
CA ALA A 24 31.75 -28.56 8.85
C ALA A 24 30.23 -28.79 8.62
N VAL A 25 29.90 -29.61 7.62
CA VAL A 25 28.58 -30.25 7.49
C VAL A 25 28.50 -31.46 8.43
N ASN A 26 27.51 -31.49 9.33
CA ASN A 26 27.12 -32.70 10.07
C ASN A 26 25.84 -33.26 9.46
N GLU A 27 25.87 -34.52 9.02
CA GLU A 27 24.69 -35.24 8.57
C GLU A 27 23.75 -35.54 9.77
N VAL A 28 22.45 -35.34 9.58
CA VAL A 28 21.43 -35.75 10.55
C VAL A 28 20.51 -36.76 9.89
N HIS A 29 20.59 -38.00 10.36
CA HIS A 29 19.85 -39.14 9.84
C HIS A 29 18.36 -39.01 10.22
N ILE A 30 17.47 -38.93 9.23
CA ILE A 30 16.02 -38.96 9.42
C ILE A 30 15.54 -40.39 9.13
N PRO A 31 14.89 -41.09 10.08
CA PRO A 31 14.34 -42.41 9.83
C PRO A 31 13.07 -42.32 8.98
N VAL A 32 12.91 -43.29 8.08
CA VAL A 32 11.66 -43.51 7.32
C VAL A 32 10.66 -44.23 8.23
N LEU A 33 9.38 -43.90 8.09
CA LEU A 33 8.25 -44.65 8.63
C LEU A 33 7.26 -44.90 7.48
N ASP A 34 7.20 -46.15 7.04
CA ASP A 34 6.16 -46.66 6.14
C ASP A 34 5.04 -47.34 6.97
N ASP A 35 4.09 -47.98 6.27
CA ASP A 35 3.03 -48.86 6.76
C ASP A 35 1.92 -48.27 7.67
N LEU A 36 0.85 -47.80 7.01
CA LEU A 36 -0.54 -48.05 7.47
C LEU A 36 -1.44 -48.30 6.24
N ASP A 37 -1.99 -49.52 6.15
CA ASP A 37 -2.97 -49.90 5.13
C ASP A 37 -4.35 -49.24 5.34
N PRO A 38 -5.13 -49.00 4.27
CA PRO A 38 -6.51 -48.55 4.35
C PRO A 38 -7.51 -49.71 4.19
N ASP A 39 -8.50 -49.83 5.07
CA ASP A 39 -9.77 -50.50 4.69
C ASP A 39 -10.96 -50.21 5.64
N SER A 40 -12.15 -50.62 5.17
CA SER A 40 -13.47 -50.69 5.83
C SER A 40 -14.38 -49.44 5.89
N ASP A 41 -15.49 -49.58 5.15
CA ASP A 41 -16.89 -49.25 5.47
C ASP A 41 -17.25 -47.80 5.91
N SER A 42 -17.92 -46.97 5.11
CA SER A 42 -19.20 -47.09 4.38
C SER A 42 -20.44 -46.89 5.24
N ASP A 43 -21.17 -45.80 5.00
CA ASP A 43 -22.58 -45.64 5.31
C ASP A 43 -23.22 -44.73 4.26
N VAL A 44 -24.36 -45.12 3.68
CA VAL A 44 -25.04 -44.43 2.57
C VAL A 44 -26.52 -44.27 2.87
N ILE A 45 -27.01 -43.02 2.84
CA ILE A 45 -28.44 -42.69 2.89
C ILE A 45 -28.74 -41.54 1.90
N GLU A 46 -29.53 -41.86 0.87
CA GLU A 46 -30.24 -40.93 -0.04
C GLU A 46 -31.60 -40.53 0.60
N ASP A 47 -32.47 -39.60 0.15
CA ASP A 47 -32.47 -38.49 -0.83
C ASP A 47 -33.47 -37.42 -0.24
N THR A 48 -33.94 -36.29 -0.79
CA THR A 48 -34.10 -35.73 -2.16
C THR A 48 -33.87 -34.22 -2.16
N THR A 49 -33.40 -33.66 -3.28
CA THR A 49 -34.20 -32.74 -4.14
C THR A 49 -33.36 -32.06 -5.22
N SER A 50 -33.74 -32.26 -6.49
CA SER A 50 -33.14 -31.59 -7.64
C SER A 50 -33.96 -30.39 -8.13
N GLN A 51 -33.31 -29.24 -8.28
CA GLN A 51 -33.69 -28.25 -9.29
C GLN A 51 -32.42 -27.74 -9.98
N GLN A 52 -32.51 -27.56 -11.30
CA GLN A 52 -31.38 -27.27 -12.18
C GLN A 52 -31.20 -25.76 -12.34
N ASP A 53 -29.95 -25.31 -12.38
CA ASP A 53 -29.61 -24.03 -13.01
C ASP A 53 -28.22 -24.18 -13.66
N HIS A 54 -28.19 -24.53 -14.95
CA HIS A 54 -26.94 -24.66 -15.70
C HIS A 54 -26.41 -23.28 -16.04
N ARG A 55 -25.18 -22.96 -15.60
CA ARG A 55 -24.33 -21.94 -16.22
C ARG A 55 -22.92 -22.49 -16.37
N GLU A 56 -22.38 -22.33 -17.56
CA GLU A 56 -21.11 -22.91 -17.97
C GLU A 56 -19.92 -22.20 -17.31
N ALA A 57 -18.79 -22.90 -17.23
CA ALA A 57 -17.53 -22.36 -16.76
C ALA A 57 -16.67 -21.95 -17.96
N ASP A 58 -16.52 -20.65 -18.19
CA ASP A 58 -15.63 -20.13 -19.24
C ASP A 58 -14.16 -20.27 -18.81
N ASP A 59 -13.44 -21.18 -19.48
CA ASP A 59 -11.98 -21.32 -19.33
C ASP A 59 -11.25 -20.13 -19.95
N ILE A 60 -10.51 -19.38 -19.12
CA ILE A 60 -9.70 -18.24 -19.57
C ILE A 60 -8.41 -18.73 -20.26
N THR A 61 -8.56 -19.18 -21.51
CA THR A 61 -7.46 -19.48 -22.42
C THR A 61 -6.97 -18.21 -23.11
N VAL A 62 -5.76 -17.76 -22.76
CA VAL A 62 -5.16 -16.54 -23.34
C VAL A 62 -4.45 -16.88 -24.65
N ASN A 63 -5.20 -16.87 -25.76
CA ASN A 63 -4.61 -16.92 -27.10
C ASN A 63 -4.01 -15.57 -27.49
N ILE A 64 -2.74 -15.58 -27.93
CA ILE A 64 -2.03 -14.42 -28.46
C ILE A 64 -1.78 -14.65 -29.96
N THR A 65 -2.66 -14.13 -30.81
CA THR A 65 -2.42 -13.87 -32.24
C THR A 65 -3.39 -12.82 -32.77
N ASP A 66 -2.93 -12.08 -33.78
CA ASP A 66 -3.71 -11.37 -34.80
C ASP A 66 -4.70 -10.26 -34.37
N ILE A 67 -4.13 -9.07 -34.16
CA ILE A 67 -4.79 -7.80 -34.54
C ILE A 67 -3.86 -7.03 -35.48
N THR A 68 -3.82 -7.43 -36.75
CA THR A 68 -3.46 -6.53 -37.86
C THR A 68 -4.75 -5.90 -38.37
N GLY A 69 -4.90 -4.60 -38.19
CA GLY A 69 -6.21 -3.94 -38.25
C GLY A 69 -6.70 -3.54 -39.65
N GLU A 70 -8.00 -3.23 -39.72
CA GLU A 70 -8.60 -2.35 -40.72
C GLU A 70 -9.04 -1.06 -40.02
N GLY A 71 -8.85 0.09 -40.68
CA GLY A 71 -8.62 1.37 -39.97
C GLY A 71 -9.83 2.27 -39.74
N LEU A 72 -9.76 3.08 -38.67
CA LEU A 72 -10.66 4.19 -38.37
C LEU A 72 -9.94 5.33 -37.59
N GLY A 73 -9.37 6.31 -38.30
CA GLY A 73 -9.32 7.70 -37.81
C GLY A 73 -8.21 8.18 -36.85
N ASP A 74 -7.02 7.56 -36.79
CA ASP A 74 -5.92 7.98 -35.87
C ASP A 74 -5.50 9.47 -35.96
N GLY A 75 -5.73 10.14 -37.09
CA GLY A 75 -5.31 11.53 -37.31
C GLY A 75 -6.13 12.60 -36.57
N ILE A 76 -7.35 12.30 -36.12
CA ILE A 76 -8.26 13.33 -35.56
C ILE A 76 -8.11 13.45 -34.04
N ILE A 77 -8.02 12.32 -33.34
CA ILE A 77 -7.94 12.28 -31.86
C ILE A 77 -6.59 12.83 -31.36
N THR A 78 -5.53 12.67 -32.16
CA THR A 78 -4.16 13.08 -31.81
C THR A 78 -3.98 14.61 -31.85
N GLU A 79 -4.57 15.30 -32.82
CA GLU A 79 -4.53 16.77 -32.90
C GLU A 79 -5.26 17.42 -31.71
N ASP A 80 -6.52 17.05 -31.45
CA ASP A 80 -7.33 17.56 -30.33
C ASP A 80 -6.61 17.39 -28.98
N MET A 81 -6.01 16.22 -28.74
CA MET A 81 -5.29 15.93 -27.49
C MET A 81 -4.00 16.76 -27.36
N SER A 82 -3.31 17.07 -28.46
CA SER A 82 -2.14 17.96 -28.43
C SER A 82 -2.52 19.39 -28.07
N ILE A 83 -3.63 19.89 -28.62
CA ILE A 83 -4.19 21.22 -28.36
C ILE A 83 -4.68 21.34 -26.91
N LEU A 84 -5.33 20.29 -26.38
CA LEU A 84 -5.71 20.21 -24.96
C LEU A 84 -4.49 20.26 -24.04
N SER A 85 -3.41 19.54 -24.37
CA SER A 85 -2.17 19.55 -23.58
C SER A 85 -1.53 20.93 -23.54
N GLN A 86 -1.45 21.62 -24.68
CA GLN A 86 -0.95 22.99 -24.79
C GLN A 86 -1.81 23.98 -23.98
N ARG A 87 -3.14 23.94 -24.14
CA ARG A 87 -4.06 24.82 -23.38
C ARG A 87 -3.98 24.59 -21.86
N ILE A 88 -3.74 23.36 -21.42
CA ILE A 88 -3.48 23.04 -20.01
C ILE A 88 -2.22 23.77 -19.53
N ASP A 89 -1.08 23.63 -20.22
CA ASP A 89 0.17 24.26 -19.81
C ASP A 89 0.15 25.80 -19.89
N GLU A 90 -0.49 26.37 -20.91
CA GLU A 90 -0.75 27.82 -21.00
C GLU A 90 -1.60 28.30 -19.81
N THR A 91 -2.69 27.59 -19.49
CA THR A 91 -3.55 27.95 -18.36
C THR A 91 -2.82 27.80 -17.02
N ILE A 92 -1.93 26.81 -16.88
CA ILE A 92 -1.06 26.64 -15.70
C ILE A 92 -0.08 27.83 -15.59
N LEU A 93 0.53 28.25 -16.70
CA LEU A 93 1.44 29.40 -16.76
C LEU A 93 0.71 30.70 -16.37
N ILE A 94 -0.47 30.97 -16.93
CA ILE A 94 -1.32 32.13 -16.59
C ILE A 94 -1.74 32.08 -15.11
N LEU A 95 -2.13 30.90 -14.60
CA LEU A 95 -2.48 30.72 -13.18
C LEU A 95 -1.29 30.90 -12.23
N SER A 96 -0.05 30.77 -12.71
CA SER A 96 1.17 31.05 -11.95
C SER A 96 1.50 32.55 -11.91
N ASN A 97 1.35 33.27 -13.02
CA ASN A 97 1.68 34.70 -13.14
C ASN A 97 0.48 35.57 -13.56
N LEU A 98 -0.61 35.43 -12.81
CA LEU A 98 -1.92 36.04 -13.08
C LEU A 98 -1.92 37.59 -13.00
N LYS A 99 -0.82 38.21 -12.60
CA LYS A 99 -0.64 39.68 -12.59
C LYS A 99 -0.22 40.26 -13.94
N SER A 100 0.40 39.47 -14.82
CA SER A 100 0.92 39.95 -16.11
C SER A 100 0.47 39.14 -17.33
N LEU A 101 0.00 37.90 -17.14
CA LEU A 101 -0.44 37.00 -18.22
C LEU A 101 -1.97 36.80 -18.26
N ARG A 102 -2.73 37.59 -17.51
CA ARG A 102 -4.18 37.53 -17.46
C ARG A 102 -4.80 38.30 -18.63
N GLU A 103 -5.75 37.68 -19.33
CA GLU A 103 -6.63 38.37 -20.31
C GLU A 103 -7.62 39.33 -19.62
N GLU A 104 -8.03 40.36 -20.35
CA GLU A 104 -9.07 41.28 -19.89
C GLU A 104 -10.42 40.56 -19.70
N GLY A 105 -11.19 40.99 -18.69
CA GLY A 105 -12.44 40.32 -18.29
C GLY A 105 -12.22 39.02 -17.49
N MET A 106 -11.43 38.07 -17.99
CA MET A 106 -11.25 36.72 -17.41
C MET A 106 -10.81 36.75 -15.94
N SER A 107 -11.47 36.01 -15.04
CA SER A 107 -11.07 35.93 -13.62
C SER A 107 -10.27 34.67 -13.30
N ARG A 108 -9.55 34.65 -12.16
CA ARG A 108 -8.88 33.43 -11.67
C ARG A 108 -9.86 32.26 -11.49
N ILE A 109 -11.13 32.54 -11.17
CA ILE A 109 -12.15 31.49 -11.01
C ILE A 109 -12.46 30.84 -12.37
N ASP A 110 -12.39 31.60 -13.46
CA ASP A 110 -12.77 31.13 -14.80
C ASP A 110 -11.65 30.32 -15.46
N TYR A 111 -10.39 30.76 -15.33
CA TYR A 111 -9.23 29.91 -15.64
C TYR A 111 -9.23 28.60 -14.82
N MET A 112 -9.61 28.64 -13.54
CA MET A 112 -9.74 27.43 -12.70
C MET A 112 -10.91 26.52 -13.14
N LYS A 113 -11.99 27.06 -13.72
CA LYS A 113 -13.07 26.27 -14.35
C LYS A 113 -12.58 25.61 -15.64
N SER A 114 -11.92 26.37 -16.52
CA SER A 114 -11.40 25.85 -17.79
C SER A 114 -10.38 24.76 -17.55
N LEU A 115 -9.33 25.03 -16.76
CA LEU A 115 -8.33 24.04 -16.38
C LEU A 115 -8.98 22.78 -15.79
N LYS A 116 -9.97 22.92 -14.91
CA LYS A 116 -10.70 21.76 -14.39
C LYS A 116 -11.35 20.94 -15.52
N SER A 117 -12.02 21.56 -16.48
CA SER A 117 -12.65 20.87 -17.61
C SER A 117 -11.59 20.17 -18.47
N ASP A 118 -10.51 20.87 -18.78
CA ASP A 118 -9.44 20.40 -19.66
C ASP A 118 -8.70 19.21 -19.04
N LEU A 119 -8.39 19.27 -17.74
CA LEU A 119 -7.87 18.13 -16.97
C LEU A 119 -8.84 16.94 -16.88
N CYS A 120 -10.16 17.18 -16.84
CA CYS A 120 -11.14 16.08 -16.87
C CYS A 120 -11.12 15.37 -18.24
N SER A 121 -11.15 16.14 -19.33
CA SER A 121 -11.14 15.60 -20.70
C SER A 121 -9.83 14.89 -21.03
N TYR A 122 -8.69 15.54 -20.81
CA TYR A 122 -7.38 15.03 -21.23
C TYR A 122 -6.94 13.77 -20.46
N TYR A 123 -7.13 13.73 -19.14
CA TYR A 123 -6.74 12.56 -18.34
C TYR A 123 -7.88 11.54 -18.14
N GLY A 124 -9.10 11.81 -18.62
CA GLY A 124 -10.26 10.92 -18.45
C GLY A 124 -10.78 10.82 -17.01
N TYR A 125 -10.71 11.90 -16.22
CA TYR A 125 -11.14 11.94 -14.82
C TYR A 125 -12.55 12.52 -14.65
N ASN A 126 -13.31 12.04 -13.66
CA ASN A 126 -14.57 12.69 -13.31
C ASN A 126 -14.34 14.06 -12.62
N GLY A 127 -15.34 14.94 -12.76
CA GLY A 127 -15.27 16.30 -12.23
C GLY A 127 -15.17 16.41 -10.71
N PHE A 128 -15.50 15.36 -9.94
CA PHE A 128 -15.29 15.32 -8.49
C PHE A 128 -13.82 15.04 -8.15
N MET A 129 -13.19 14.08 -8.83
CA MET A 129 -11.81 13.67 -8.62
C MET A 129 -10.82 14.81 -8.91
N ILE A 130 -10.91 15.49 -10.06
CA ILE A 130 -10.09 16.69 -10.32
C ILE A 130 -10.38 17.78 -9.28
N SER A 131 -11.66 18.02 -8.94
CA SER A 131 -12.03 19.00 -7.90
C SER A 131 -11.50 18.65 -6.51
N LYS A 132 -11.14 17.39 -6.23
CA LYS A 132 -10.49 16.93 -4.99
C LYS A 132 -8.97 17.05 -5.08
N LEU A 133 -8.36 16.63 -6.18
CA LEU A 133 -6.90 16.70 -6.37
C LEU A 133 -6.38 18.15 -6.42
N MET A 134 -7.13 19.06 -7.05
CA MET A 134 -6.94 20.53 -6.98
C MET A 134 -7.02 21.13 -5.56
N GLN A 135 -7.42 20.36 -4.54
CA GLN A 135 -7.40 20.80 -3.15
C GLN A 135 -6.13 20.41 -2.41
N ILE A 136 -5.43 19.38 -2.89
CA ILE A 136 -4.31 18.70 -2.23
C ILE A 136 -2.98 19.22 -2.75
N PHE A 137 -2.89 19.40 -4.06
CA PHE A 137 -1.66 19.79 -4.76
C PHE A 137 -1.71 21.25 -5.19
N SER A 138 -0.52 21.85 -5.36
CA SER A 138 -0.40 23.08 -6.17
C SER A 138 -0.69 22.77 -7.64
N ILE A 139 -1.03 23.78 -8.45
CA ILE A 139 -1.43 23.53 -9.85
C ILE A 139 -0.32 22.88 -10.71
N PRO A 140 0.96 23.28 -10.65
CA PRO A 140 2.03 22.56 -11.36
C PRO A 140 2.25 21.14 -10.81
N GLU A 141 2.12 20.95 -9.49
CA GLU A 141 2.25 19.64 -8.86
C GLU A 141 1.08 18.70 -9.20
N LEU A 142 -0.12 19.24 -9.42
CA LEU A 142 -1.28 18.49 -9.87
C LEU A 142 -1.02 17.87 -11.25
N LYS A 143 -0.45 18.64 -12.19
CA LYS A 143 -0.09 18.11 -13.51
C LYS A 143 0.92 16.97 -13.35
N ALA A 144 2.01 17.20 -12.62
CA ALA A 144 3.02 16.17 -12.36
C ALA A 144 2.45 14.89 -11.71
N PHE A 145 1.50 15.03 -10.77
CA PHE A 145 0.79 13.89 -10.18
C PHE A 145 -0.08 13.12 -11.20
N LEU A 146 -0.79 13.84 -12.08
CA LEU A 146 -1.62 13.25 -13.12
C LEU A 146 -0.76 12.56 -14.19
N ASP A 147 0.24 13.26 -14.74
CA ASP A 147 1.22 12.70 -15.69
C ASP A 147 1.87 11.42 -15.14
N ALA A 148 2.32 11.45 -13.88
CA ALA A 148 2.89 10.28 -13.24
C ALA A 148 1.86 9.13 -13.12
N CYS A 149 0.58 9.42 -12.83
CA CYS A 149 -0.50 8.42 -12.74
C CYS A 149 -0.84 7.75 -14.08
N GLU A 150 -0.54 8.36 -15.23
CA GLU A 150 -0.70 7.72 -16.54
C GLU A 150 0.48 6.81 -16.90
N MET A 151 1.67 7.05 -16.32
CA MET A 151 2.85 6.22 -16.59
C MET A 151 2.75 4.85 -15.90
N PRO A 152 3.07 3.74 -16.61
CA PRO A 152 3.12 2.40 -16.01
C PRO A 152 4.22 2.35 -14.93
N ARG A 153 3.89 1.77 -13.77
CA ARG A 153 4.86 1.60 -12.68
C ARG A 153 5.82 0.46 -12.98
N PRO A 154 7.10 0.57 -12.61
CA PRO A 154 8.02 -0.55 -12.70
C PRO A 154 7.55 -1.70 -11.78
N ILE A 155 7.79 -2.93 -12.22
CA ILE A 155 7.38 -4.12 -11.47
C ILE A 155 8.27 -4.24 -10.23
N VAL A 156 7.69 -4.48 -9.06
CA VAL A 156 8.43 -4.66 -7.81
C VAL A 156 8.12 -6.03 -7.22
N ILE A 157 9.18 -6.75 -6.85
CA ILE A 157 9.12 -8.01 -6.13
C ILE A 157 9.71 -7.86 -4.72
N ARG A 158 9.11 -8.54 -3.76
CA ARG A 158 9.65 -8.71 -2.40
C ARG A 158 10.22 -10.12 -2.27
N ALA A 159 11.51 -10.24 -2.00
CA ALA A 159 12.13 -11.50 -1.63
C ALA A 159 11.46 -12.13 -0.38
N ASN A 160 11.60 -13.44 -0.21
CA ASN A 160 11.07 -14.17 0.94
C ASN A 160 12.21 -14.68 1.85
N PRO A 161 12.53 -13.97 2.96
CA PRO A 161 13.55 -14.39 3.92
C PRO A 161 13.34 -15.78 4.55
N ILE A 162 12.14 -16.37 4.45
CA ILE A 162 11.87 -17.76 4.89
C ILE A 162 12.58 -18.78 3.96
N LYS A 163 12.78 -18.43 2.68
CA LYS A 163 13.23 -19.36 1.63
C LYS A 163 14.53 -18.96 0.92
N THR A 164 14.88 -17.66 0.83
CA THR A 164 16.11 -17.19 0.16
C THR A 164 16.50 -15.77 0.59
N ARG A 165 17.78 -15.43 0.50
CA ARG A 165 18.29 -14.05 0.68
C ARG A 165 18.14 -13.25 -0.62
N ARG A 166 17.98 -11.93 -0.50
CA ARG A 166 17.80 -11.03 -1.67
C ARG A 166 18.92 -11.16 -2.72
N ARG A 167 20.18 -11.38 -2.30
CA ARG A 167 21.35 -11.51 -3.20
C ARG A 167 21.29 -12.79 -4.04
N GLU A 168 20.96 -13.92 -3.42
CA GLU A 168 20.78 -15.22 -4.10
C GLU A 168 19.65 -15.12 -5.14
N LEU A 169 18.48 -14.62 -4.73
CA LEU A 169 17.34 -14.43 -5.62
C LEU A 169 17.67 -13.51 -6.80
N ALA A 170 18.37 -12.40 -6.55
CA ALA A 170 18.80 -11.48 -7.60
C ALA A 170 19.69 -12.20 -8.62
N GLN A 171 20.68 -12.96 -8.17
CA GLN A 171 21.58 -13.72 -9.04
C GLN A 171 20.83 -14.78 -9.87
N THR A 172 19.92 -15.55 -9.24
CA THR A 172 19.09 -16.54 -9.94
C THR A 172 18.20 -15.92 -11.01
N LEU A 173 17.63 -14.73 -10.77
CA LEU A 173 16.80 -14.02 -11.76
C LEU A 173 17.64 -13.35 -12.86
N ILE A 174 18.81 -12.79 -12.54
CA ILE A 174 19.76 -12.26 -13.54
C ILE A 174 20.21 -13.37 -14.50
N ASN A 175 20.50 -14.57 -13.99
CA ASN A 175 20.82 -15.75 -14.79
C ASN A 175 19.66 -16.21 -15.72
N ARG A 176 18.42 -15.76 -15.48
CA ARG A 176 17.25 -15.97 -16.36
C ARG A 176 16.97 -14.80 -17.30
N GLY A 177 17.89 -13.83 -17.43
CA GLY A 177 17.71 -12.66 -18.30
C GLY A 177 16.75 -11.60 -17.75
N VAL A 178 16.59 -11.53 -16.42
CA VAL A 178 15.81 -10.48 -15.74
C VAL A 178 16.74 -9.34 -15.34
N ASN A 179 16.51 -8.13 -15.87
CA ASN A 179 17.20 -6.92 -15.42
C ASN A 179 16.49 -6.33 -14.20
N LEU A 180 17.20 -6.24 -13.07
CA LEU A 180 16.64 -5.89 -11.78
C LEU A 180 17.66 -5.24 -10.84
N ASP A 181 17.18 -4.32 -9.99
CA ASP A 181 17.99 -3.56 -9.03
C ASP A 181 17.32 -3.52 -7.64
N PRO A 182 18.04 -3.12 -6.56
CA PRO A 182 17.42 -2.81 -5.28
C PRO A 182 16.41 -1.66 -5.39
N VAL A 183 15.33 -1.70 -4.60
CA VAL A 183 14.33 -0.61 -4.49
C VAL A 183 14.88 0.66 -3.80
N GLY A 184 16.15 0.64 -3.40
CA GLY A 184 16.84 1.65 -2.60
C GLY A 184 17.14 1.17 -1.18
N ASP A 185 18.11 1.81 -0.52
CA ASP A 185 18.75 1.33 0.72
C ASP A 185 17.81 1.16 1.91
N TRP A 186 16.66 1.84 1.85
CA TRP A 186 15.58 1.70 2.82
C TRP A 186 15.00 0.28 2.87
N SER A 187 15.06 -0.51 1.79
CA SER A 187 14.50 -1.88 1.73
C SER A 187 15.55 -2.97 1.52
N LYS A 188 15.73 -3.82 2.54
CA LYS A 188 16.63 -4.98 2.48
C LYS A 188 16.12 -6.15 1.62
N VAL A 189 14.84 -6.14 1.22
CA VAL A 189 14.14 -7.27 0.55
C VAL A 189 13.49 -6.92 -0.80
N GLY A 190 13.35 -5.64 -1.13
CA GLY A 190 12.73 -5.20 -2.38
C GLY A 190 13.69 -5.22 -3.57
N LEU A 191 13.21 -5.70 -4.71
CA LEU A 191 13.88 -5.56 -6.01
C LEU A 191 12.90 -4.97 -7.04
N VAL A 192 13.38 -4.00 -7.83
CA VAL A 192 12.70 -3.44 -9.01
C VAL A 192 13.07 -4.29 -10.21
N VAL A 193 12.13 -4.64 -11.06
CA VAL A 193 12.37 -5.30 -12.36
C VAL A 193 12.08 -4.30 -13.47
N TYR A 194 13.11 -3.96 -14.24
CA TYR A 194 13.02 -3.03 -15.38
C TYR A 194 12.67 -3.73 -16.69
N LYS A 195 13.22 -4.93 -16.91
CA LYS A 195 12.98 -5.73 -18.11
C LYS A 195 13.10 -7.20 -17.76
N SER A 196 12.25 -8.03 -18.37
CA SER A 196 12.34 -9.48 -18.27
C SER A 196 11.98 -10.11 -19.60
N GLN A 197 12.67 -11.19 -19.96
CA GLN A 197 12.27 -12.07 -21.06
C GLN A 197 11.25 -13.14 -20.62
N VAL A 198 11.20 -13.43 -19.31
CA VAL A 198 10.32 -14.45 -18.70
C VAL A 198 9.20 -13.79 -17.88
N PRO A 199 7.94 -14.25 -17.94
CA PRO A 199 6.88 -13.71 -17.10
C PRO A 199 7.20 -13.86 -15.60
N ILE A 200 7.39 -12.74 -14.90
CA ILE A 200 7.80 -12.71 -13.48
C ILE A 200 6.79 -13.39 -12.55
N GLY A 201 5.53 -13.54 -12.96
CA GLY A 201 4.48 -14.29 -12.26
C GLY A 201 4.40 -15.79 -12.60
N ALA A 202 5.31 -16.33 -13.41
CA ALA A 202 5.32 -17.73 -13.83
C ALA A 202 6.71 -18.41 -13.71
N THR A 203 7.69 -17.75 -13.08
CA THR A 203 9.00 -18.35 -12.83
C THR A 203 8.90 -19.49 -11.80
N PRO A 204 9.79 -20.50 -11.85
CA PRO A 204 9.89 -21.51 -10.79
C PRO A 204 10.09 -20.87 -9.41
N GLU A 205 10.88 -19.81 -9.31
CA GLU A 205 11.14 -19.09 -8.06
C GLU A 205 9.88 -18.42 -7.48
N TYR A 206 8.99 -17.89 -8.33
CA TYR A 206 7.69 -17.36 -7.88
C TYR A 206 6.75 -18.47 -7.41
N LEU A 207 6.66 -19.57 -8.17
CA LEU A 207 5.83 -20.73 -7.84
C LEU A 207 6.30 -21.43 -6.56
N SER A 208 7.61 -21.57 -6.35
CA SER A 208 8.22 -22.03 -5.09
C SER A 208 8.15 -20.99 -3.96
N GLY A 209 7.65 -19.77 -4.21
CA GLY A 209 7.43 -18.74 -3.20
C GLY A 209 8.71 -18.08 -2.67
N HIS A 210 9.77 -18.03 -3.48
CA HIS A 210 11.02 -17.31 -3.17
C HIS A 210 10.83 -15.78 -3.18
N TYR A 211 9.78 -15.30 -3.85
CA TYR A 211 9.34 -13.91 -3.80
C TYR A 211 7.84 -13.75 -4.02
N MET A 212 7.34 -12.54 -3.81
CA MET A 212 5.97 -12.13 -4.14
C MET A 212 5.98 -10.80 -4.88
N LEU A 213 5.16 -10.70 -5.93
CA LEU A 213 4.87 -9.44 -6.62
C LEU A 213 4.14 -8.49 -5.66
N GLN A 214 4.75 -7.35 -5.34
CA GLN A 214 4.25 -6.41 -4.35
C GLN A 214 4.81 -5.00 -4.59
N GLY A 215 3.95 -4.01 -4.81
CA GLY A 215 4.35 -2.61 -5.00
C GLY A 215 5.15 -2.07 -3.80
N ALA A 216 6.17 -1.25 -4.07
CA ALA A 216 7.16 -0.82 -3.07
C ALA A 216 6.53 -0.20 -1.81
N SER A 217 5.56 0.70 -1.98
CA SER A 217 4.86 1.36 -0.87
C SER A 217 4.10 0.37 0.04
N SER A 218 3.69 -0.80 -0.47
CA SER A 218 3.05 -1.84 0.33
C SER A 218 4.00 -2.65 1.23
N MET A 219 5.31 -2.46 1.15
CA MET A 219 6.27 -2.95 2.16
C MET A 219 6.32 -2.04 3.40
N VAL A 220 6.09 -0.73 3.22
CA VAL A 220 6.27 0.30 4.25
C VAL A 220 5.47 0.06 5.54
N PRO A 221 4.19 -0.37 5.52
CA PRO A 221 3.44 -0.62 6.76
C PRO A 221 4.04 -1.71 7.64
N VAL A 222 4.54 -2.78 7.03
CA VAL A 222 5.13 -3.92 7.75
C VAL A 222 6.49 -3.54 8.35
N MET A 223 7.26 -2.73 7.64
CA MET A 223 8.50 -2.15 8.16
C MET A 223 8.23 -1.17 9.31
N ALA A 224 7.20 -0.32 9.20
CA ALA A 224 6.77 0.57 10.27
C ALA A 224 6.25 -0.22 11.49
N LEU A 225 5.56 -1.35 11.28
CA LEU A 225 5.05 -2.24 12.31
C LEU A 225 6.19 -2.88 13.11
N ALA A 226 7.30 -3.19 12.44
CA ALA A 226 8.50 -3.82 12.99
C ALA A 226 8.19 -5.02 13.90
N PRO A 227 7.47 -6.05 13.38
CA PRO A 227 7.08 -7.24 14.14
C PRO A 227 8.32 -8.01 14.63
N LYS A 228 8.22 -8.67 15.79
CA LYS A 228 9.29 -9.51 16.34
C LYS A 228 8.88 -10.99 16.42
N GLU A 229 9.88 -11.83 16.57
CA GLU A 229 9.73 -13.23 16.94
C GLU A 229 8.94 -13.39 18.26
N GLY A 230 8.11 -14.43 18.34
CA GLY A 230 7.29 -14.76 19.53
C GLY A 230 6.05 -13.89 19.78
N GLU A 231 5.93 -12.69 19.18
CA GLU A 231 4.80 -11.78 19.41
C GLU A 231 3.47 -12.32 18.86
N ARG A 232 2.35 -11.78 19.38
CA ARG A 232 1.00 -12.05 18.86
C ARG A 232 0.49 -10.87 18.04
N ILE A 233 0.25 -11.07 16.75
CA ILE A 233 -0.02 -9.99 15.78
C ILE A 233 -1.31 -10.25 15.00
N LEU A 234 -2.06 -9.18 14.71
CA LEU A 234 -3.24 -9.20 13.85
C LEU A 234 -2.96 -8.42 12.56
N ASP A 235 -3.32 -9.00 11.42
CA ASP A 235 -3.49 -8.32 10.14
C ASP A 235 -5.00 -8.28 9.85
N MET A 236 -5.62 -7.11 10.06
CA MET A 236 -7.10 -6.97 10.16
C MET A 236 -7.80 -6.99 8.78
N CYS A 237 -7.07 -6.72 7.70
CA CYS A 237 -7.53 -6.67 6.31
C CYS A 237 -6.48 -7.32 5.40
N ALA A 238 -6.18 -8.58 5.67
CA ALA A 238 -5.00 -9.29 5.24
C ALA A 238 -4.96 -9.64 3.74
N ALA A 239 -6.10 -9.88 3.09
CA ALA A 239 -6.09 -10.42 1.73
C ALA A 239 -5.59 -9.37 0.71
N PRO A 240 -4.80 -9.76 -0.31
CA PRO A 240 -4.49 -11.12 -0.75
C PRO A 240 -3.27 -11.78 -0.04
N GLY A 241 -2.78 -11.26 1.08
CA GLY A 241 -1.70 -11.87 1.87
C GLY A 241 -0.30 -11.26 1.66
N GLY A 242 -0.18 -10.22 0.84
CA GLY A 242 1.10 -9.57 0.55
C GLY A 242 1.79 -9.00 1.79
N LYS A 243 1.03 -8.31 2.66
CA LYS A 243 1.56 -7.74 3.91
C LYS A 243 1.72 -8.82 4.99
N THR A 244 0.72 -9.69 5.14
CA THR A 244 0.69 -10.85 6.03
C THR A 244 1.92 -11.76 5.89
N THR A 245 2.26 -12.17 4.67
CA THR A 245 3.45 -13.02 4.41
C THR A 245 4.76 -12.32 4.71
N TYR A 246 4.81 -10.99 4.67
CA TYR A 246 6.00 -10.23 5.08
C TYR A 246 6.10 -10.15 6.61
N ILE A 247 4.98 -9.99 7.33
CA ILE A 247 4.93 -10.07 8.80
C ILE A 247 5.46 -11.43 9.26
N ALA A 248 4.91 -12.53 8.73
CA ALA A 248 5.35 -13.88 9.08
C ALA A 248 6.84 -14.15 8.81
N ALA A 249 7.38 -13.60 7.72
CA ALA A 249 8.80 -13.71 7.38
C ALA A 249 9.71 -12.94 8.37
N LEU A 250 9.29 -11.77 8.83
CA LEU A 250 10.01 -11.01 9.87
C LEU A 250 9.88 -11.67 11.26
N MET A 251 8.76 -12.34 11.55
CA MET A 251 8.59 -13.19 12.74
C MET A 251 9.30 -14.55 12.63
N LYS A 252 9.98 -14.85 11.52
CA LYS A 252 10.62 -16.15 11.21
C LYS A 252 9.72 -17.38 11.45
N ASN A 253 8.42 -17.29 11.13
CA ASN A 253 7.43 -18.33 11.46
C ASN A 253 7.30 -18.69 12.96
N THR A 254 7.63 -17.76 13.88
CA THR A 254 7.40 -17.90 15.33
C THR A 254 6.21 -17.05 15.80
N GLY A 255 5.78 -17.20 17.06
CA GLY A 255 4.63 -16.44 17.60
C GLY A 255 3.31 -16.84 16.94
N VAL A 256 2.34 -15.92 16.93
CA VAL A 256 1.02 -16.14 16.30
C VAL A 256 0.62 -14.93 15.47
N LEU A 257 0.43 -15.13 14.17
CA LEU A 257 -0.18 -14.15 13.27
C LEU A 257 -1.65 -14.53 13.01
N MET A 258 -2.58 -13.62 13.24
CA MET A 258 -3.98 -13.78 12.83
C MET A 258 -4.22 -12.93 11.59
N ALA A 259 -4.74 -13.54 10.52
CA ALA A 259 -4.91 -12.93 9.21
C ALA A 259 -6.39 -12.93 8.82
N ASN A 260 -7.02 -11.76 8.90
CA ASN A 260 -8.46 -11.59 8.73
C ASN A 260 -8.80 -10.88 7.41
N ASP A 261 -9.85 -11.33 6.72
CA ASP A 261 -10.49 -10.51 5.69
C ASP A 261 -12.02 -10.69 5.69
N ILE A 262 -12.76 -9.62 5.38
CA ILE A 262 -14.23 -9.59 5.34
C ILE A 262 -14.80 -10.21 4.05
N ASN A 263 -13.95 -10.57 3.08
CA ASN A 263 -14.37 -11.13 1.81
C ASN A 263 -13.86 -12.58 1.65
N ARG A 264 -14.79 -13.55 1.70
CA ARG A 264 -14.55 -15.00 1.62
C ARG A 264 -13.89 -15.47 0.32
N ASP A 265 -14.01 -14.73 -0.77
CA ASP A 265 -13.34 -15.07 -2.03
C ASP A 265 -11.90 -14.56 -2.05
N ARG A 266 -11.65 -13.37 -1.49
CA ARG A 266 -10.29 -12.83 -1.31
C ARG A 266 -9.47 -13.65 -0.31
N THR A 267 -10.10 -14.32 0.68
CA THR A 267 -9.37 -15.25 1.55
C THR A 267 -8.85 -16.49 0.83
N LYS A 268 -9.42 -16.92 -0.32
CA LYS A 268 -8.85 -18.00 -1.14
C LYS A 268 -7.43 -17.65 -1.62
N SER A 269 -7.24 -16.41 -2.09
CA SER A 269 -5.92 -15.90 -2.49
C SER A 269 -4.96 -15.72 -1.31
N LEU A 270 -5.47 -15.35 -0.13
CA LEU A 270 -4.70 -15.28 1.12
C LEU A 270 -4.17 -16.67 1.53
N VAL A 271 -5.03 -17.69 1.50
CA VAL A 271 -4.67 -19.10 1.73
C VAL A 271 -3.58 -19.56 0.77
N GLY A 272 -3.78 -19.39 -0.54
CA GLY A 272 -2.81 -19.80 -1.55
C GLY A 272 -1.44 -19.11 -1.40
N ASN A 273 -1.42 -17.81 -1.11
CA ASN A 273 -0.16 -17.09 -0.85
C ASN A 273 0.51 -17.51 0.47
N ILE A 274 -0.23 -17.83 1.53
CA ILE A 274 0.35 -18.30 2.80
C ILE A 274 1.05 -19.64 2.62
N TYR A 275 0.39 -20.62 1.98
CA TYR A 275 1.00 -21.92 1.67
C TYR A 275 2.21 -21.76 0.73
N ARG A 276 2.06 -21.05 -0.41
CA ARG A 276 3.14 -20.87 -1.39
C ARG A 276 4.39 -20.23 -0.76
N MET A 277 4.21 -19.21 0.07
CA MET A 277 5.31 -18.50 0.73
C MET A 277 5.92 -19.27 1.91
N GLY A 278 5.40 -20.45 2.27
CA GLY A 278 5.93 -21.28 3.36
C GLY A 278 5.67 -20.72 4.76
N VAL A 279 4.55 -20.00 4.92
CA VAL A 279 4.15 -19.40 6.19
C VAL A 279 3.43 -20.44 7.06
N LYS A 280 3.89 -20.62 8.30
CA LYS A 280 3.45 -21.68 9.22
C LYS A 280 2.76 -21.17 10.49
N ASN A 281 3.01 -19.92 10.90
CA ASN A 281 2.52 -19.34 12.17
C ASN A 281 1.18 -18.58 12.06
N THR A 282 0.43 -18.77 10.96
CA THR A 282 -0.69 -17.90 10.61
C THR A 282 -2.04 -18.61 10.70
N VAL A 283 -2.95 -18.07 11.52
CA VAL A 283 -4.36 -18.44 11.58
C VAL A 283 -5.15 -17.53 10.64
N ILE A 284 -5.74 -18.10 9.60
CA ILE A 284 -6.59 -17.36 8.64
C ILE A 284 -8.03 -17.36 9.16
N CYS A 285 -8.69 -16.20 9.15
CA CYS A 285 -10.08 -16.07 9.59
C CYS A 285 -10.90 -15.10 8.72
N HIS A 286 -12.22 -15.18 8.86
CA HIS A 286 -13.19 -14.38 8.12
C HIS A 286 -14.21 -13.77 9.09
N TYR A 287 -13.87 -12.61 9.63
CA TYR A 287 -14.72 -11.83 10.52
C TYR A 287 -14.73 -10.36 10.12
N ASP A 288 -15.74 -9.63 10.59
CA ASP A 288 -15.74 -8.17 10.56
C ASP A 288 -14.60 -7.65 11.44
N GLY A 289 -13.66 -6.89 10.87
CA GLY A 289 -12.55 -6.27 11.61
C GLY A 289 -13.01 -5.43 12.80
N ARG A 290 -14.27 -4.95 12.78
CA ARG A 290 -14.88 -4.18 13.87
C ARG A 290 -15.16 -5.01 15.12
N SER A 291 -15.42 -6.32 15.00
CA SER A 291 -15.84 -7.19 16.12
C SER A 291 -14.67 -7.85 16.88
N PHE A 292 -13.43 -7.62 16.44
CA PHE A 292 -12.25 -8.28 17.02
C PHE A 292 -12.07 -8.10 18.53
N PRO A 293 -12.16 -6.88 19.10
CA PRO A 293 -11.94 -6.66 20.54
C PRO A 293 -12.88 -7.48 21.43
N ASP A 294 -14.17 -7.55 21.05
CA ASP A 294 -15.24 -8.00 21.93
C ASP A 294 -15.71 -9.44 21.64
N LYS A 295 -15.61 -9.91 20.39
CA LYS A 295 -16.24 -11.16 19.93
C LYS A 295 -15.29 -12.20 19.35
N VAL A 296 -14.14 -11.79 18.81
CA VAL A 296 -13.16 -12.72 18.22
C VAL A 296 -12.05 -12.98 19.22
N THR A 297 -11.18 -11.98 19.46
CA THR A 297 -10.10 -12.04 20.45
C THR A 297 -9.41 -10.67 20.55
N GLY A 298 -9.18 -10.20 21.77
CA GLY A 298 -8.27 -9.09 22.07
C GLY A 298 -6.86 -9.58 22.45
N GLY A 299 -5.99 -8.66 22.85
CA GLY A 299 -4.69 -9.01 23.42
C GLY A 299 -3.63 -9.35 22.37
N PHE A 300 -3.51 -8.53 21.32
CA PHE A 300 -2.37 -8.56 20.40
C PHE A 300 -1.28 -7.58 20.87
N ASP A 301 -0.01 -7.91 20.64
CA ASP A 301 1.09 -6.95 20.80
C ASP A 301 1.03 -5.88 19.71
N ARG A 302 0.74 -6.29 18.47
CA ARG A 302 0.66 -5.39 17.31
C ARG A 302 -0.55 -5.66 16.44
N VAL A 303 -1.07 -4.61 15.81
CA VAL A 303 -2.12 -4.70 14.78
C VAL A 303 -1.69 -3.93 13.54
N LEU A 304 -1.71 -4.59 12.38
CA LEU A 304 -1.74 -3.95 11.08
C LEU A 304 -3.20 -3.76 10.65
N LEU A 305 -3.52 -2.53 10.25
CA LEU A 305 -4.76 -2.16 9.59
C LEU A 305 -4.42 -1.46 8.27
N ASP A 306 -4.21 -2.26 7.22
CA ASP A 306 -4.18 -1.80 5.84
C ASP A 306 -5.63 -1.64 5.35
N ALA A 307 -6.24 -0.50 5.64
CA ALA A 307 -7.69 -0.37 5.59
C ALA A 307 -8.21 -0.31 4.14
N ALA A 308 -9.36 -0.96 3.90
CA ALA A 308 -10.09 -0.86 2.64
C ALA A 308 -10.30 0.63 2.27
N CYS A 309 -9.79 1.03 1.11
CA CYS A 309 -9.67 2.43 0.69
C CYS A 309 -10.26 2.68 -0.70
N SER A 310 -10.44 3.96 -1.05
CA SER A 310 -10.95 4.43 -2.35
C SER A 310 -10.12 4.06 -3.59
N GLY A 311 -8.88 3.61 -3.42
CA GLY A 311 -7.93 3.30 -4.50
C GLY A 311 -7.21 4.52 -5.10
N THR A 312 -7.43 5.74 -4.58
CA THR A 312 -6.99 6.99 -5.23
C THR A 312 -5.47 7.21 -5.34
N GLY A 313 -4.65 6.37 -4.72
CA GLY A 313 -3.20 6.33 -4.93
C GLY A 313 -2.71 5.28 -5.94
N VAL A 314 -3.54 4.31 -6.33
CA VAL A 314 -3.19 3.20 -7.24
C VAL A 314 -3.80 3.34 -8.65
N ILE A 315 -4.06 4.58 -9.10
CA ILE A 315 -4.74 4.86 -10.38
C ILE A 315 -3.97 4.29 -11.59
N SER A 316 -2.64 4.26 -11.54
CA SER A 316 -1.77 3.62 -12.55
C SER A 316 -1.83 2.08 -12.56
N LYS A 317 -2.76 1.47 -11.80
CA LYS A 317 -3.02 0.03 -11.70
C LYS A 317 -4.51 -0.29 -11.80
N ASP A 318 -5.36 0.61 -11.30
CA ASP A 318 -6.81 0.59 -11.50
C ASP A 318 -7.28 1.95 -12.05
N PRO A 319 -7.26 2.14 -13.39
CA PRO A 319 -7.76 3.36 -14.01
C PRO A 319 -9.25 3.61 -13.77
N SER A 320 -10.04 2.61 -13.37
CA SER A 320 -11.48 2.81 -13.07
C SER A 320 -11.70 3.77 -11.90
N VAL A 321 -10.70 3.95 -11.04
CA VAL A 321 -10.73 4.91 -9.92
C VAL A 321 -10.89 6.36 -10.39
N LYS A 322 -10.47 6.70 -11.62
CA LYS A 322 -10.63 8.04 -12.22
C LYS A 322 -12.09 8.48 -12.33
N THR A 323 -12.98 7.53 -12.59
CA THR A 323 -14.39 7.79 -12.94
C THR A 323 -15.36 7.20 -11.92
N SER A 324 -15.07 6.04 -11.34
CA SER A 324 -15.98 5.27 -10.47
C SER A 324 -16.17 5.81 -9.05
N LYS A 325 -15.37 6.79 -8.59
CA LYS A 325 -15.41 7.26 -7.18
C LYS A 325 -16.10 8.62 -7.05
N ASP A 326 -17.00 8.72 -6.09
CA ASP A 326 -17.75 9.93 -5.76
C ASP A 326 -17.56 10.39 -4.29
N ASN A 327 -18.26 11.45 -3.88
CA ASN A 327 -18.20 11.98 -2.53
C ASN A 327 -18.89 11.08 -1.47
N LEU A 328 -19.85 10.24 -1.87
CA LEU A 328 -20.51 9.27 -0.99
C LEU A 328 -19.59 8.08 -0.70
N ASP A 329 -18.86 7.57 -1.68
CA ASP A 329 -17.91 6.46 -1.51
C ASP A 329 -16.71 6.84 -0.65
N ILE A 330 -16.12 8.03 -0.85
CA ILE A 330 -15.06 8.52 0.05
C ILE A 330 -15.59 8.63 1.49
N LYS A 331 -16.85 9.06 1.70
CA LYS A 331 -17.48 9.10 3.03
C LYS A 331 -17.74 7.70 3.61
N ARG A 332 -18.17 6.73 2.80
CA ARG A 332 -18.37 5.32 3.18
C ARG A 332 -17.04 4.72 3.66
N CYS A 333 -15.98 4.81 2.84
CA CYS A 333 -14.64 4.35 3.17
C CYS A 333 -14.12 5.01 4.45
N THR A 334 -14.17 6.35 4.52
CA THR A 334 -13.78 7.14 5.70
C THR A 334 -14.51 6.70 6.98
N THR A 335 -15.80 6.37 6.88
CA THR A 335 -16.62 5.95 8.03
C THR A 335 -16.26 4.54 8.51
N LEU A 336 -16.07 3.60 7.57
CA LEU A 336 -15.61 2.24 7.87
C LEU A 336 -14.19 2.26 8.48
N GLN A 337 -13.27 3.02 7.89
CA GLN A 337 -11.90 3.21 8.38
C GLN A 337 -11.88 3.77 9.81
N LYS A 338 -12.77 4.73 10.14
CA LYS A 338 -12.94 5.29 11.50
C LYS A 338 -13.51 4.29 12.51
N GLN A 339 -14.25 3.27 12.07
CA GLN A 339 -14.68 2.18 12.94
C GLN A 339 -13.53 1.18 13.13
N LEU A 340 -12.93 0.71 12.03
CA LEU A 340 -11.82 -0.26 12.05
C LEU A 340 -10.62 0.22 12.86
N ILE A 341 -10.22 1.51 12.77
CA ILE A 341 -9.07 2.00 13.54
C ILE A 341 -9.31 2.03 15.05
N LEU A 342 -10.57 2.20 15.50
CA LEU A 342 -10.90 2.08 16.92
C LEU A 342 -10.78 0.63 17.37
N SER A 343 -11.37 -0.30 16.63
CA SER A 343 -11.26 -1.74 16.93
C SER A 343 -9.80 -2.22 16.89
N ALA A 344 -8.99 -1.78 15.92
CA ALA A 344 -7.56 -2.09 15.85
C ALA A 344 -6.77 -1.58 17.07
N ILE A 345 -7.11 -0.39 17.58
CA ILE A 345 -6.51 0.14 18.81
C ILE A 345 -7.00 -0.64 20.02
N ASP A 346 -8.28 -1.01 20.07
CA ASP A 346 -8.87 -1.71 21.23
C ASP A 346 -8.37 -3.16 21.35
N SER A 347 -8.16 -3.85 20.22
CA SER A 347 -7.54 -5.18 20.13
C SER A 347 -6.09 -5.25 20.65
N VAL A 348 -5.33 -4.15 20.64
CA VAL A 348 -3.95 -4.12 21.17
C VAL A 348 -3.94 -4.18 22.70
N ASN A 349 -3.12 -5.07 23.27
CA ASN A 349 -2.79 -5.09 24.69
C ASN A 349 -2.09 -3.77 25.07
N HIS A 350 -2.50 -3.10 26.15
CA HIS A 350 -1.88 -1.85 26.61
C HIS A 350 -0.65 -2.06 27.51
N LYS A 351 -0.45 -3.28 28.05
CA LYS A 351 0.62 -3.59 29.02
C LYS A 351 1.95 -3.97 28.38
N SER A 352 2.00 -4.11 27.06
CA SER A 352 3.19 -4.54 26.32
C SER A 352 4.08 -3.33 25.98
N SER A 353 5.40 -3.50 26.04
CA SER A 353 6.30 -2.48 25.48
C SER A 353 6.17 -2.39 23.95
N SER A 354 5.67 -3.46 23.31
CA SER A 354 5.44 -3.59 21.86
C SER A 354 4.09 -3.09 21.34
N SER A 355 3.22 -2.49 22.18
CA SER A 355 1.85 -2.05 21.85
C SER A 355 1.71 -1.08 20.66
N ILE A 356 1.80 -1.57 19.43
CA ILE A 356 1.89 -0.79 18.18
C ILE A 356 0.72 -1.09 17.25
N ILE A 357 0.07 -0.04 16.76
CA ILE A 357 -0.88 -0.11 15.65
C ILE A 357 -0.22 0.58 14.45
N VAL A 358 -0.22 -0.06 13.29
CA VAL A 358 0.04 0.63 12.02
C VAL A 358 -1.24 0.70 11.21
N TYR A 359 -1.59 1.92 10.83
CA TYR A 359 -2.66 2.20 9.88
C TYR A 359 -2.05 2.56 8.54
N SER A 360 -2.58 2.01 7.44
CA SER A 360 -2.19 2.39 6.09
C SER A 360 -3.35 2.39 5.11
N THR A 361 -3.21 3.15 4.03
CA THR A 361 -4.17 3.19 2.91
C THR A 361 -3.46 3.32 1.57
N CYS A 362 -4.14 2.80 0.54
CA CYS A 362 -3.91 3.02 -0.88
C CYS A 362 -4.45 4.37 -1.40
N SER A 363 -4.57 5.39 -0.54
CA SER A 363 -5.28 6.65 -0.82
C SER A 363 -4.39 7.87 -0.65
N VAL A 364 -4.62 8.90 -1.48
CA VAL A 364 -4.00 10.23 -1.33
C VAL A 364 -4.89 11.22 -0.56
N PHE A 365 -6.17 10.90 -0.31
CA PHE A 365 -7.16 11.84 0.22
C PHE A 365 -7.07 12.04 1.75
N ILE A 366 -7.09 13.30 2.18
CA ILE A 366 -7.07 13.74 3.60
C ILE A 366 -8.31 13.25 4.39
N ASP A 367 -9.39 12.87 3.70
CA ASP A 367 -10.61 12.33 4.32
C ASP A 367 -10.41 10.91 4.89
N GLU A 368 -9.66 10.07 4.17
CA GLU A 368 -9.30 8.71 4.58
C GLU A 368 -7.99 8.66 5.40
N ASN A 369 -7.12 9.65 5.25
CA ASN A 369 -5.80 9.63 5.87
C ASN A 369 -5.77 10.40 7.20
N GLU A 370 -5.39 11.68 7.17
CA GLU A 370 -5.22 12.50 8.38
C GLU A 370 -6.51 12.59 9.22
N GLN A 371 -7.69 12.64 8.60
CA GLN A 371 -8.96 12.71 9.33
C GLN A 371 -9.35 11.41 10.04
N VAL A 372 -8.77 10.27 9.68
CA VAL A 372 -8.96 9.00 10.40
C VAL A 372 -8.01 8.94 11.59
N ILE A 373 -6.74 9.34 11.40
CA ILE A 373 -5.73 9.40 12.46
C ILE A 373 -6.06 10.44 13.53
N ASP A 374 -6.43 11.65 13.14
CA ASP A 374 -6.83 12.72 14.06
C ASP A 374 -8.11 12.36 14.83
N TYR A 375 -9.05 11.65 14.19
CA TYR A 375 -10.20 11.07 14.88
C TYR A 375 -9.81 10.00 15.91
N ALA A 376 -8.87 9.11 15.59
CA ALA A 376 -8.38 8.09 16.51
C ALA A 376 -7.66 8.69 17.72
N LEU A 377 -6.74 9.65 17.52
CA LEU A 377 -6.11 10.45 18.58
C LEU A 377 -7.16 11.15 19.46
N ARG A 378 -8.25 11.65 18.86
CA ARG A 378 -9.38 12.25 19.61
C ARG A 378 -10.34 11.23 20.25
N LYS A 379 -10.18 9.92 20.05
CA LYS A 379 -11.09 8.88 20.58
C LYS A 379 -10.43 7.78 21.42
N ARG A 380 -9.11 7.63 21.43
CA ARG A 380 -8.37 6.61 22.22
C ARG A 380 -7.06 7.16 22.79
N TYR A 381 -6.49 6.44 23.76
CA TYR A 381 -5.18 6.74 24.35
C TYR A 381 -4.05 6.19 23.48
N VAL A 382 -3.77 6.91 22.39
CA VAL A 382 -2.70 6.60 21.44
C VAL A 382 -1.86 7.83 21.17
N LYS A 383 -0.57 7.64 20.89
CA LYS A 383 0.32 8.68 20.35
C LYS A 383 0.92 8.23 19.03
N LEU A 384 1.14 9.16 18.11
CA LEU A 384 1.96 8.88 16.92
C LEU A 384 3.43 8.72 17.31
N VAL A 385 4.13 7.85 16.57
CA VAL A 385 5.54 7.50 16.72
C VAL A 385 6.20 7.70 15.35
N PRO A 386 7.45 8.18 15.26
CA PRO A 386 8.16 8.32 13.98
C PRO A 386 8.27 7.00 13.20
N ILE A 387 8.44 7.15 11.89
CA ILE A 387 8.65 6.06 10.92
C ILE A 387 10.01 6.28 10.27
N ASP A 388 11.02 5.59 10.80
CA ASP A 388 12.43 5.81 10.49
C ASP A 388 12.84 5.06 9.23
N LEU A 389 12.53 5.63 8.06
CA LEU A 389 12.79 5.04 6.73
C LEU A 389 13.53 5.96 5.76
N GLY A 390 13.86 7.19 6.14
CA GLY A 390 14.46 8.21 5.26
C GLY A 390 13.54 8.77 4.17
N ILE A 391 12.51 8.02 3.75
CA ILE A 391 11.62 8.35 2.63
C ILE A 391 10.21 8.82 3.08
N GLY A 392 9.48 9.38 2.11
CA GLY A 392 8.09 9.84 2.26
C GLY A 392 7.97 11.25 2.87
N ARG A 393 7.02 12.04 2.34
CA ARG A 393 6.67 13.37 2.87
C ARG A 393 5.93 13.26 4.21
N GLU A 394 5.93 14.32 4.99
CA GLU A 394 5.15 14.41 6.24
C GLU A 394 3.63 14.43 5.98
N GLY A 395 2.83 13.98 6.96
CA GLY A 395 1.38 14.12 6.96
C GLY A 395 0.91 15.55 7.24
N PHE A 396 -0.25 15.94 6.72
CA PHE A 396 -0.76 17.30 6.87
C PHE A 396 -1.16 17.62 8.32
N VAL A 397 -0.56 18.66 8.91
CA VAL A 397 -0.98 19.23 10.22
C VAL A 397 -2.07 20.30 10.06
N LYS A 398 -2.10 21.00 8.92
CA LYS A 398 -3.17 21.93 8.53
C LYS A 398 -3.56 21.63 7.08
N PHE A 399 -4.86 21.54 6.81
CA PHE A 399 -5.40 21.41 5.47
C PHE A 399 -6.62 22.32 5.29
N ARG A 400 -6.45 23.41 4.54
CA ARG A 400 -7.45 24.49 4.42
C ARG A 400 -7.87 24.97 5.82
N ASP A 401 -9.16 24.86 6.15
CA ASP A 401 -9.77 25.26 7.42
C ASP A 401 -9.59 24.19 8.51
N LYS A 402 -9.26 22.94 8.13
CA LYS A 402 -9.03 21.84 9.07
C LYS A 402 -7.64 21.99 9.70
N LYS A 403 -7.61 22.14 11.02
CA LYS A 403 -6.40 21.99 11.86
C LYS A 403 -6.43 20.58 12.47
N PHE A 404 -5.34 19.84 12.34
CA PHE A 404 -5.17 18.51 12.92
C PHE A 404 -4.13 18.53 14.06
N HIS A 405 -4.04 17.45 14.83
CA HIS A 405 -3.06 17.32 15.90
C HIS A 405 -1.60 17.48 15.39
N PRO A 406 -0.72 18.29 16.03
CA PRO A 406 0.62 18.59 15.52
C PRO A 406 1.54 17.40 15.26
N SER A 407 1.29 16.24 15.90
CA SER A 407 2.07 15.02 15.66
C SER A 407 1.77 14.33 14.33
N LEU A 408 0.77 14.76 13.55
CA LEU A 408 0.47 14.14 12.24
C LEU A 408 1.60 14.26 11.21
N LYS A 409 2.56 15.17 11.42
CA LYS A 409 3.81 15.22 10.65
C LYS A 409 4.64 13.93 10.71
N LEU A 410 4.47 13.12 11.77
CA LEU A 410 5.13 11.81 11.93
C LEU A 410 4.54 10.73 11.01
N CYS A 411 3.34 10.94 10.45
CA CYS A 411 2.79 10.09 9.40
C CYS A 411 3.55 10.31 8.09
N LYS A 412 3.61 9.27 7.24
CA LYS A 412 4.31 9.32 5.95
C LYS A 412 3.35 9.22 4.77
N ARG A 413 3.54 10.12 3.79
CA ARG A 413 2.87 10.18 2.50
C ARG A 413 3.84 9.84 1.37
N PHE A 414 3.38 8.99 0.47
CA PHE A 414 4.08 8.60 -0.77
C PHE A 414 3.24 9.04 -1.96
N TYR A 415 3.90 9.53 -3.00
CA TYR A 415 3.26 10.08 -4.18
C TYR A 415 3.98 9.61 -5.47
N PRO A 416 3.23 9.28 -6.55
CA PRO A 416 3.82 8.78 -7.80
C PRO A 416 4.87 9.72 -8.39
N HIS A 417 4.59 11.02 -8.45
CA HIS A 417 5.47 12.04 -9.02
C HIS A 417 6.69 12.41 -8.15
N VAL A 418 6.87 11.76 -6.99
CA VAL A 418 7.94 12.09 -6.03
C VAL A 418 8.80 10.87 -5.66
N GLN A 419 8.23 9.66 -5.69
CA GLN A 419 8.97 8.42 -5.39
C GLN A 419 8.85 7.35 -6.49
N ASN A 420 8.12 7.59 -7.57
CA ASN A 420 7.75 6.59 -8.60
C ASN A 420 7.13 5.30 -8.02
N PHE A 421 6.44 5.42 -6.89
CA PHE A 421 5.71 4.35 -6.22
C PHE A 421 4.21 4.63 -6.27
N ASP A 422 3.38 3.65 -5.91
CA ASP A 422 1.94 3.88 -5.72
C ASP A 422 1.70 4.94 -4.63
N GLY A 423 0.73 5.82 -4.84
CA GLY A 423 0.28 6.78 -3.84
C GLY A 423 -0.23 6.09 -2.58
N PHE A 424 0.29 6.47 -1.42
CA PHE A 424 0.13 5.67 -0.21
C PHE A 424 0.31 6.50 1.06
N PHE A 425 -0.33 6.06 2.15
CA PHE A 425 -0.24 6.70 3.47
C PHE A 425 0.02 5.68 4.56
N VAL A 426 0.89 6.03 5.52
CA VAL A 426 1.22 5.19 6.69
C VAL A 426 1.30 6.04 7.95
N ALA A 427 0.66 5.56 9.02
CA ALA A 427 0.71 6.14 10.36
C ALA A 427 1.01 5.07 11.41
N LYS A 428 2.02 5.32 12.25
CA LYS A 428 2.44 4.42 13.33
C LYS A 428 2.00 4.99 14.67
N LEU A 429 1.10 4.28 15.34
CA LEU A 429 0.53 4.63 16.64
C LEU A 429 1.09 3.69 17.71
N LYS A 430 1.36 4.22 18.91
CA LYS A 430 1.56 3.42 20.12
C LYS A 430 0.38 3.61 21.06
N LYS A 431 -0.23 2.50 21.50
CA LYS A 431 -1.22 2.51 22.58
C LYS A 431 -0.52 2.88 23.89
N LEU A 432 -1.19 3.70 24.69
CA LEU A 432 -0.77 4.07 26.03
C LEU A 432 -1.56 3.23 27.04
N GLU A 433 -1.00 3.07 28.23
CA GLU A 433 -1.78 2.64 29.40
C GLU A 433 -2.90 3.67 29.69
N ASN A 434 -3.98 3.23 30.33
CA ASN A 434 -5.22 4.01 30.51
C ASN A 434 -5.05 5.19 31.49
N GLY A 435 -4.32 6.22 31.07
CA GLY A 435 -4.37 7.53 31.72
C GLY A 435 -5.69 8.21 31.39
N GLU A 436 -6.61 8.27 32.35
CA GLU A 436 -7.91 8.90 32.18
C GLU A 436 -7.80 10.30 31.56
N ARG A 437 -8.67 10.62 30.61
CA ARG A 437 -8.97 12.02 30.30
C ARG A 437 -9.55 12.65 31.55
N LYS A 438 -8.71 13.36 32.31
CA LYS A 438 -9.14 14.60 32.95
C LYS A 438 -9.96 15.35 31.89
N LYS A 439 -11.26 15.51 32.14
CA LYS A 439 -12.09 16.37 31.31
C LYS A 439 -11.37 17.70 31.23
N VAL A 440 -11.09 18.17 30.01
CA VAL A 440 -10.82 19.60 29.85
C VAL A 440 -12.17 20.25 30.10
N GLU A 441 -12.41 20.61 31.35
CA GLU A 441 -13.54 21.43 31.72
C GLU A 441 -13.46 22.69 30.86
N LYS A 442 -14.49 22.90 30.05
CA LYS A 442 -14.75 24.25 29.58
C LYS A 442 -14.96 25.07 30.84
N LYS A 443 -14.05 25.99 31.13
CA LYS A 443 -14.48 27.20 31.84
C LYS A 443 -15.37 27.94 30.85
N GLU A 444 -16.67 27.73 30.99
CA GLU A 444 -17.65 28.69 30.50
C GLU A 444 -17.34 30.00 31.22
N VAL A 445 -17.03 31.04 30.43
CA VAL A 445 -16.76 32.38 30.94
C VAL A 445 -18.10 33.08 30.92
N ASP A 446 -18.91 32.75 31.92
CA ASP A 446 -20.10 33.53 32.24
C ASP A 446 -19.59 34.84 32.86
N SER A 447 -19.73 35.92 32.10
CA SER A 447 -19.44 37.28 32.53
C SER A 447 -20.70 38.11 32.36
N GLU A 448 -21.63 37.95 33.31
CA GLU A 448 -22.76 38.87 33.50
C GLU A 448 -22.46 39.76 34.72
N ASP A 449 -22.17 41.03 34.41
CA ASP A 449 -22.33 42.27 35.17
C ASP A 449 -22.49 42.27 36.71
N SER A 450 -21.57 42.94 37.41
CA SER A 450 -21.89 43.81 38.57
C SER A 450 -20.69 44.67 39.02
N ASP A 451 -20.66 45.94 38.58
CA ASP A 451 -20.43 47.18 39.37
C ASP A 451 -20.19 48.40 38.47
#